data_AF-A0A2H9T6H3-F1
#
_entry.id   AF-A0A2H9T6H3-F1
#
_cell.length_a   1.000
_cell.length_b   1.000
_cell.length_c   1.000
_cell.angle_alpha   90.00
_cell.angle_beta   90.00
_cell.angle_gamma   90.00
#
_symmetry.space_group_name_H-M   'P 1'
#
loop_
_entity.id
_entity.type
_entity.pdbx_description
1 polymer ?
#
loop_
_entity_poly.entity_id
_entity_poly.type
_entity_poly.pdbx_seq_one_letter_code
_entity_poly.pdbx_strand_id
1 'polypeptide(L)'
;MVFGGFNFNVGNSAGLLISGILMGYFRSLHPTIGHVHQAALRLLKDLGLLVFMCGMGLGAGKGLTEYMSTVGLILVGYGLLVGTIPVVLSYIFGHYVLKMNPALLLGAITGARTCAPAMETVNELSSSTIPAMGYAGTYAVANVLFTMAGTFIVSFF
;
A
#
# COMPACT_ATOMS: atom_id res chain seq x y z
N MET A 1 -15.18 -15.64 -16.22
CA MET A 1 -15.63 -16.74 -17.10
C MET A 1 -15.74 -17.99 -16.24
N VAL A 2 -16.82 -18.77 -16.34
CA VAL A 2 -17.02 -19.98 -15.53
C VAL A 2 -16.53 -21.18 -16.32
N PHE A 3 -15.49 -21.87 -15.83
CA PHE A 3 -15.06 -23.16 -16.38
C PHE A 3 -15.31 -24.23 -15.32
N GLY A 4 -16.25 -25.15 -15.60
CA GLY A 4 -16.38 -26.43 -14.88
C GLY A 4 -16.54 -26.36 -13.36
N GLY A 5 -17.27 -25.37 -12.82
CA GLY A 5 -17.53 -25.22 -11.38
C GLY A 5 -16.55 -24.31 -10.63
N PHE A 6 -15.45 -23.88 -11.26
CA PHE A 6 -14.54 -22.87 -10.72
C PHE A 6 -14.85 -21.49 -11.34
N ASN A 7 -15.30 -20.56 -10.51
CA ASN A 7 -15.52 -19.17 -10.91
C ASN A 7 -14.17 -18.42 -10.93
N PHE A 8 -13.48 -18.43 -12.07
CA PHE A 8 -12.31 -17.56 -12.28
C PHE A 8 -12.80 -16.15 -12.67
N ASN A 9 -12.80 -15.26 -11.68
CA ASN A 9 -13.07 -13.84 -11.89
C ASN A 9 -11.73 -13.08 -11.79
N VAL A 10 -11.21 -12.62 -12.92
CA VAL A 10 -10.07 -11.69 -12.93
C VAL A 10 -10.64 -10.38 -12.40
N GLY A 11 -10.47 -10.13 -11.11
CA GLY A 11 -10.95 -8.90 -10.48
C GLY A 11 -10.39 -7.67 -11.19
N ASN A 12 -11.12 -6.55 -11.16
CA ASN A 12 -10.74 -5.30 -11.82
C ASN A 12 -9.28 -4.90 -11.55
N SER A 13 -8.80 -5.10 -10.31
CA SER A 13 -7.42 -4.82 -9.91
C SER A 13 -6.38 -5.69 -10.64
N ALA A 14 -6.67 -6.97 -10.87
CA ALA A 14 -5.78 -7.88 -11.58
C ALA A 14 -5.69 -7.52 -13.07
N GLY A 15 -6.82 -7.17 -13.69
CA GLY A 15 -6.83 -6.68 -15.08
C GLY A 15 -6.04 -5.39 -15.27
N LEU A 16 -6.18 -4.44 -14.34
CA LEU A 16 -5.39 -3.20 -14.34
C LEU A 16 -3.89 -3.45 -14.16
N LEU A 17 -3.51 -4.34 -13.23
CA LEU A 17 -2.11 -4.70 -13.00
C LEU A 17 -1.48 -5.35 -14.25
N ILE A 18 -2.16 -6.33 -14.84
CA ILE A 18 -1.68 -7.04 -16.04
C ILE A 18 -1.53 -6.06 -17.21
N SER A 19 -2.52 -5.18 -17.41
CA SER A 19 -2.46 -4.14 -18.45
C SER A 19 -1.28 -3.18 -18.23
N GLY A 20 -1.04 -2.74 -16.99
CA GLY A 20 0.08 -1.87 -16.63
C GLY A 20 1.45 -2.53 -16.85
N ILE A 21 1.61 -3.79 -16.47
CA ILE A 21 2.85 -4.56 -16.69
C ILE A 21 3.08 -4.77 -18.19
N LEU A 22 2.06 -5.15 -18.97
CA LEU A 22 2.17 -5.34 -20.42
C LEU A 22 2.55 -4.05 -21.14
N MET A 23 1.90 -2.93 -20.81
CA MET A 23 2.24 -1.60 -21.34
C MET A 23 3.66 -1.19 -20.96
N GLY A 24 4.07 -1.43 -19.70
CA GLY A 24 5.43 -1.16 -19.22
C GLY A 24 6.50 -1.99 -19.94
N TYR A 25 6.21 -3.28 -20.17
CA TYR A 25 7.07 -4.20 -20.91
C TYR A 25 7.20 -3.80 -22.38
N PHE A 26 6.08 -3.49 -23.03
CA PHE A 26 6.07 -3.05 -24.43
C PHE A 26 6.88 -1.75 -24.63
N ARG A 27 6.76 -0.80 -23.70
CA ARG A 27 7.60 0.40 -23.64
C ARG A 27 9.09 0.09 -23.48
N SER A 28 9.43 -0.94 -22.69
CA SER A 28 10.83 -1.35 -22.48
C SER A 28 11.48 -1.95 -23.73
N LEU A 29 10.70 -2.54 -24.64
CA LEU A 29 11.19 -3.14 -25.89
C LEU A 29 11.18 -2.16 -27.06
N HIS A 30 10.15 -1.33 -27.18
CA HIS A 30 9.98 -0.37 -28.26
C HIS A 30 9.76 1.04 -27.71
N PRO A 31 10.83 1.79 -27.39
CA PRO A 31 10.71 3.15 -26.84
C PRO A 31 9.99 4.13 -27.77
N THR A 32 9.74 3.81 -29.05
CA THR A 32 9.01 4.65 -30.00
C THR A 32 7.48 4.65 -29.82
N ILE A 33 6.90 3.64 -29.16
CA ILE A 33 5.44 3.55 -28.93
C ILE A 33 5.14 3.86 -27.46
N GLY A 34 4.36 4.91 -27.19
CA GLY A 34 3.93 5.25 -25.83
C GLY A 34 4.91 6.12 -25.02
N HIS A 35 5.60 7.06 -25.67
CA HIS A 35 6.30 8.15 -24.97
C HIS A 35 5.28 9.03 -24.22
N VAL A 36 4.95 8.64 -22.99
CA VAL A 36 4.21 9.49 -22.07
C VAL A 36 5.22 10.43 -21.42
N HIS A 37 5.05 11.74 -21.64
CA HIS A 37 5.88 12.75 -21.02
C HIS A 37 5.86 12.58 -19.48
N GLN A 38 7.01 12.62 -18.81
CA GLN A 38 7.09 12.33 -17.38
C GLN A 38 6.16 13.23 -16.54
N ALA A 39 5.97 14.49 -16.94
CA ALA A 39 5.04 15.37 -16.23
C ALA A 39 3.57 14.87 -16.34
N ALA A 40 3.16 14.30 -17.47
CA ALA A 40 1.82 13.74 -17.61
C ALA A 40 1.62 12.49 -16.75
N LEU A 41 2.64 11.62 -16.62
CA LEU A 41 2.60 10.48 -15.70
C LEU A 41 2.49 10.92 -14.25
N ARG A 42 3.26 11.94 -13.85
CA ARG A 42 3.22 12.46 -12.48
C ARG A 42 1.86 13.07 -12.16
N LEU A 43 1.31 13.89 -13.06
CA LEU A 43 -0.04 14.45 -12.91
C LEU A 43 -1.10 13.37 -12.77
N LEU A 44 -1.06 12.32 -13.61
CA LEU A 44 -2.02 11.22 -13.53
C LEU A 44 -1.92 10.46 -12.21
N LYS A 45 -0.69 10.21 -11.73
CA LYS A 45 -0.43 9.52 -10.46
C LYS A 45 -0.95 10.34 -9.27
N ASP A 46 -0.67 11.63 -9.25
CA ASP A 46 -1.07 12.53 -8.17
C ASP A 46 -2.60 12.69 -8.13
N LEU A 47 -3.24 12.89 -9.29
CA LEU A 47 -4.70 12.94 -9.37
C LEU A 47 -5.35 11.63 -8.95
N GLY A 48 -4.83 10.50 -9.43
CA GLY A 48 -5.32 9.18 -9.04
C GLY A 48 -5.22 8.95 -7.53
N LEU A 49 -4.07 9.34 -6.93
CA LEU A 49 -3.85 9.23 -5.50
C LEU A 49 -4.79 10.13 -4.69
N LEU A 50 -4.99 11.37 -5.12
CA LEU A 50 -5.90 12.32 -4.48
C LEU A 50 -7.35 11.82 -4.50
N VAL A 51 -7.83 11.34 -5.65
CA VAL A 51 -9.19 10.79 -5.79
C VAL A 51 -9.33 9.52 -4.94
N PHE A 52 -8.33 8.65 -4.92
CA PHE A 52 -8.32 7.45 -4.09
C PHE A 52 -8.37 7.76 -2.59
N MET A 53 -7.54 8.70 -2.12
CA MET A 53 -7.54 9.17 -0.72
C MET A 53 -8.88 9.81 -0.34
N CYS A 54 -9.45 10.64 -1.20
CA CYS A 54 -10.76 11.25 -0.98
C CYS A 54 -11.86 10.19 -0.87
N GLY A 55 -11.88 9.22 -1.78
CA GLY A 55 -12.84 8.11 -1.76
C GLY A 55 -12.73 7.25 -0.50
N MET A 56 -11.51 6.85 -0.12
CA MET A 56 -11.29 6.09 1.13
C MET A 56 -11.65 6.90 2.37
N GLY A 57 -11.32 8.19 2.42
CA GLY A 57 -11.65 9.08 3.53
C GLY A 57 -13.16 9.26 3.71
N LEU A 58 -13.88 9.53 2.61
CA LEU A 58 -15.35 9.62 2.63
C LEU A 58 -16.00 8.29 3.03
N GLY A 59 -15.45 7.16 2.56
CA GLY A 59 -15.91 5.83 2.93
C GLY A 59 -15.73 5.54 4.43
N ALA A 60 -14.54 5.80 4.97
CA ALA A 60 -14.24 5.63 6.39
C ALA A 60 -15.08 6.56 7.28
N GLY A 61 -15.48 7.73 6.77
CA GLY A 61 -16.33 8.69 7.46
C GLY A 61 -17.81 8.29 7.58
N LYS A 62 -18.31 7.33 6.79
CA LYS A 62 -19.75 7.00 6.69
C LYS A 62 -20.40 6.36 7.92
N GLY A 63 -19.68 6.16 9.02
CA GLY A 63 -20.25 5.78 10.32
C GLY A 63 -19.75 6.63 11.48
N LEU A 64 -18.98 7.68 11.20
CA LEU A 64 -18.20 8.40 12.22
C LEU A 64 -19.11 9.09 13.24
N THR A 65 -20.27 9.60 12.83
CA THR A 65 -21.26 10.20 13.72
C THR A 65 -21.88 9.19 14.70
N GLU A 66 -22.09 7.95 14.25
CA GLU A 66 -22.70 6.89 15.05
C GLU A 66 -21.69 6.36 16.09
N TYR A 67 -20.44 6.09 15.67
CA TYR A 67 -19.37 5.66 16.57
C TYR A 67 -18.89 6.76 17.53
N MET A 68 -18.99 8.04 17.14
CA MET A 68 -18.60 9.16 18.00
C MET A 68 -19.48 9.32 19.23
N SER A 69 -20.74 8.90 19.16
CA SER A 69 -21.71 9.04 20.26
C SER A 69 -21.40 8.16 21.48
N THR A 70 -20.74 7.00 21.27
CA THR A 70 -20.63 5.97 22.31
C THR A 70 -19.19 5.70 22.75
N VAL A 71 -18.21 5.66 21.82
CA VAL A 71 -16.79 5.31 22.12
C VAL A 71 -15.80 6.16 21.31
N GLY A 72 -16.28 7.21 20.62
CA GLY A 72 -15.53 7.93 19.59
C GLY A 72 -14.13 8.37 19.97
N LEU A 73 -14.01 9.07 21.10
CA LEU A 73 -12.73 9.65 21.52
C LEU A 73 -11.70 8.57 21.89
N ILE A 74 -12.16 7.49 22.51
CA ILE A 74 -11.33 6.36 22.92
C ILE A 74 -10.89 5.57 21.68
N LEU A 75 -11.78 5.35 20.71
CA LEU A 75 -11.49 4.64 19.47
C LEU A 75 -10.45 5.39 18.62
N VAL A 76 -10.58 6.71 18.52
CA VAL A 76 -9.59 7.56 17.83
C VAL A 76 -8.25 7.52 18.57
N GLY A 77 -8.25 7.60 19.90
CA GLY A 77 -7.04 7.51 20.71
C GLY A 77 -6.29 6.19 20.53
N TYR A 78 -6.99 5.06 20.67
CA TYR A 78 -6.39 3.73 20.44
C TYR A 78 -5.99 3.52 18.99
N GLY A 79 -6.78 3.97 18.02
CA GLY A 79 -6.43 3.88 16.60
C GLY A 79 -5.14 4.64 16.26
N LEU A 80 -4.97 5.83 16.84
CA LEU A 80 -3.76 6.64 16.67
C LEU A 80 -2.55 6.00 17.37
N LEU A 81 -2.73 5.48 18.59
CA LEU A 81 -1.67 4.77 19.32
C LEU A 81 -1.26 3.49 18.59
N VAL A 82 -2.20 2.61 18.22
CA VAL A 82 -1.93 1.35 17.52
C VAL A 82 -1.40 1.60 16.10
N GLY A 83 -1.78 2.71 15.46
CA GLY A 83 -1.25 3.09 14.15
C GLY A 83 0.18 3.64 14.21
N THR A 84 0.49 4.42 15.25
CA THR A 84 1.75 5.18 15.35
C THR A 84 2.85 4.42 16.08
N ILE A 85 2.53 3.76 17.21
CA ILE A 85 3.51 3.08 18.06
C ILE A 85 4.30 2.03 17.29
N PRO A 86 3.68 1.10 16.52
CA PRO A 86 4.43 0.06 15.81
C PRO A 86 5.33 0.65 14.74
N VAL A 87 4.88 1.72 14.06
CA VAL A 87 5.67 2.40 13.02
C VAL A 87 6.91 3.05 13.63
N VAL A 88 6.74 3.78 14.74
CA VAL A 88 7.85 4.44 15.44
C VAL A 88 8.82 3.42 16.01
N LEU A 89 8.34 2.36 16.66
CA LEU A 89 9.21 1.28 17.16
C LEU A 89 9.97 0.61 16.01
N SER A 90 9.30 0.28 14.91
CA SER A 90 9.93 -0.36 13.74
C SER A 90 11.01 0.53 13.13
N TYR A 91 10.77 1.84 13.08
CA TYR A 91 11.76 2.80 12.60
C TYR A 91 12.97 2.90 13.52
N ILE A 92 12.74 3.05 14.83
CA ILE A 92 13.83 3.13 15.82
C ILE A 92 14.66 1.85 15.79
N PHE A 93 14.01 0.68 15.80
CA PHE A 93 14.69 -0.61 15.77
C PHE A 93 15.48 -0.80 14.48
N GLY A 94 14.89 -0.49 13.33
CA GLY A 94 15.57 -0.60 12.03
C GLY A 94 16.76 0.36 11.87
N HIS A 95 16.66 1.56 12.43
CA HIS A 95 17.73 2.55 12.33
C HIS A 95 18.86 2.28 13.34
N TYR A 96 18.53 1.99 14.60
CA TYR A 96 19.53 1.84 15.66
C TYR A 96 20.13 0.43 15.75
N VAL A 97 19.33 -0.62 15.55
CA VAL A 97 19.80 -2.01 15.70
C VAL A 97 20.32 -2.55 14.37
N LEU A 98 19.52 -2.39 13.30
CA LEU A 98 19.85 -2.95 11.98
C LEU A 98 20.73 -2.01 11.13
N LYS A 99 20.95 -0.76 11.56
CA LYS A 99 21.74 0.28 10.86
C LYS A 99 21.40 0.39 9.37
N MET A 100 20.12 0.24 9.03
CA MET A 100 19.66 0.21 7.65
C MET A 100 19.61 1.61 7.05
N ASN A 101 19.79 1.71 5.74
CA ASN A 101 19.59 2.95 5.02
C ASN A 101 18.14 3.47 5.26
N PRO A 102 17.96 4.72 5.72
CA PRO A 102 16.63 5.25 6.03
C PRO A 102 15.66 5.18 4.85
N ALA A 103 16.13 5.32 3.60
CA ALA A 103 15.30 5.18 2.41
C ALA A 103 14.73 3.75 2.26
N LEU A 104 15.56 2.73 2.50
CA LEU A 104 15.15 1.33 2.43
C LEU A 104 14.24 0.97 3.60
N LEU A 105 14.53 1.49 4.80
CA LEU A 105 13.74 1.26 5.99
C LEU A 105 12.33 1.87 5.88
N LEU A 106 12.22 3.09 5.37
CA LEU A 106 10.92 3.73 5.12
C LEU A 106 10.11 2.98 4.05
N GLY A 107 10.77 2.49 3.00
CA GLY A 107 10.16 1.57 2.03
C GLY A 107 9.65 0.27 2.66
N ALA A 108 10.46 -0.34 3.53
CA ALA A 108 10.10 -1.55 4.25
C ALA A 108 8.88 -1.34 5.19
N ILE A 109 8.86 -0.23 5.93
CA ILE A 109 7.77 0.12 6.85
C ILE A 109 6.46 0.40 6.09
N THR A 110 6.52 1.13 4.97
CA THR A 110 5.34 1.40 4.15
C THR A 110 4.78 0.12 3.50
N GLY A 111 5.64 -0.83 3.13
CA GLY A 111 5.24 -2.17 2.67
C GLY A 111 4.60 -3.01 3.76
N ALA A 112 5.17 -3.00 4.97
CA ALA A 112 4.59 -3.70 6.13
C ALA A 112 3.22 -3.12 6.54
N ARG A 113 3.00 -1.82 6.33
CA ARG A 113 1.71 -1.14 6.54
C ARG A 113 0.78 -1.20 5.33
N THR A 114 1.15 -1.94 4.28
CA THR A 114 0.40 -2.09 3.04
C THR A 114 -0.09 -0.75 2.47
N CYS A 115 0.70 0.32 2.65
CA CYS A 115 0.32 1.69 2.34
C CYS A 115 1.08 2.19 1.10
N ALA A 116 0.51 1.92 -0.07
CA ALA A 116 1.05 2.38 -1.36
C ALA A 116 1.22 3.93 -1.47
N PRO A 117 0.29 4.77 -0.97
CA PRO A 117 0.45 6.23 -0.99
C PRO A 117 1.70 6.72 -0.29
N ALA A 118 1.97 6.17 0.90
CA ALA A 118 3.12 6.56 1.71
C ALA A 118 4.43 6.12 1.05
N MET A 119 4.44 4.95 0.39
CA MET A 119 5.59 4.49 -0.38
C MET A 119 5.91 5.45 -1.54
N GLU A 120 4.88 5.93 -2.25
CA GLU A 120 5.08 6.85 -3.36
C GLU A 120 5.69 8.18 -2.91
N THR A 121 5.19 8.76 -1.80
CA THR A 121 5.76 9.98 -1.22
C THR A 121 7.22 9.77 -0.79
N VAL A 122 7.55 8.62 -0.20
CA VAL A 122 8.94 8.29 0.18
C VAL A 122 9.83 8.13 -1.06
N ASN A 123 9.31 7.56 -2.14
CA ASN A 123 10.04 7.39 -3.40
C ASN A 123 10.34 8.76 -4.05
N GLU A 124 9.37 9.68 -4.03
CA GLU A 124 9.57 11.05 -4.50
C GLU A 124 10.62 11.81 -3.69
N LEU A 125 10.58 11.70 -2.35
CA LEU A 125 11.55 12.35 -1.46
C LEU A 125 12.95 11.73 -1.56
N SER A 126 13.03 10.42 -1.77
CA SER A 126 14.31 9.70 -1.86
C SER A 126 14.97 9.86 -3.23
N SER A 127 14.25 10.27 -4.27
CA SER A 127 14.73 10.36 -5.67
C SER A 127 15.47 9.10 -6.17
N SER A 128 15.18 7.94 -5.56
CA SER A 128 15.92 6.71 -5.74
C SER A 128 14.97 5.53 -5.60
N THR A 129 15.22 4.44 -6.34
CA THR A 129 14.42 3.20 -6.32
C THR A 129 14.70 2.29 -5.13
N ILE A 130 15.63 2.68 -4.24
CA ILE A 130 15.98 1.93 -3.02
C ILE A 130 14.75 1.65 -2.10
N PRO A 131 13.82 2.60 -1.85
CA PRO A 131 12.62 2.34 -1.06
C PRO A 131 11.70 1.28 -1.69
N ALA A 132 11.61 1.24 -3.03
CA ALA A 132 10.76 0.28 -3.73
C ALA A 132 11.22 -1.17 -3.53
N MET A 133 12.54 -1.39 -3.43
CA MET A 133 13.10 -2.71 -3.11
C MET A 133 12.71 -3.17 -1.70
N GLY A 134 12.73 -2.24 -0.72
CA GLY A 134 12.29 -2.54 0.65
C GLY A 134 10.79 -2.85 0.73
N TYR A 135 9.96 -2.12 -0.04
CA TYR A 135 8.52 -2.29 -0.07
C TYR A 135 8.08 -3.67 -0.57
N ALA A 136 8.65 -4.15 -1.68
CA ALA A 136 8.21 -5.39 -2.31
C ALA A 136 8.35 -6.61 -1.39
N GLY A 137 9.51 -6.71 -0.72
CA GLY A 137 9.78 -7.82 0.20
C GLY A 137 8.89 -7.79 1.43
N THR A 138 8.74 -6.64 2.07
CA THR A 138 7.92 -6.54 3.29
C THR A 138 6.43 -6.64 3.01
N TYR A 139 5.95 -6.16 1.86
CA TYR A 139 4.56 -6.29 1.46
C TYR A 139 4.15 -7.77 1.29
N ALA A 140 4.99 -8.57 0.63
CA ALA A 140 4.74 -10.01 0.46
C ALA A 140 4.70 -10.73 1.82
N VAL A 141 5.69 -10.48 2.68
CA VAL A 141 5.77 -11.08 4.01
C VAL A 141 4.58 -10.66 4.88
N ALA A 142 4.19 -9.38 4.85
CA ALA A 142 3.05 -8.86 5.59
C ALA A 142 1.74 -9.53 5.16
N ASN A 143 1.51 -9.72 3.86
CA ASN A 143 0.30 -10.38 3.37
C ASN A 143 0.23 -11.87 3.77
N VAL A 144 1.36 -12.58 3.74
CA VAL A 144 1.40 -13.97 4.21
C VAL A 144 1.11 -14.06 5.70
N LEU A 145 1.80 -13.25 6.52
CA LEU A 145 1.57 -13.20 7.96
C LEU A 145 0.14 -12.79 8.30
N PHE A 146 -0.43 -11.81 7.60
CA PHE A 146 -1.80 -11.37 7.79
C PHE A 146 -2.79 -12.49 7.46
N THR A 147 -2.57 -13.22 6.36
CA THR A 147 -3.40 -14.36 5.98
C THR A 147 -3.33 -15.47 7.03
N MET A 148 -2.11 -15.83 7.48
CA MET A 148 -1.92 -16.86 8.51
C MET A 148 -2.56 -16.43 9.84
N ALA A 149 -2.32 -15.20 10.28
CA ALA A 149 -2.90 -14.65 11.51
C ALA A 149 -4.44 -14.68 11.45
N GLY A 150 -5.03 -14.34 10.30
CA GLY A 150 -6.47 -14.47 10.07
C GLY A 150 -6.97 -15.90 10.27
N THR A 151 -6.30 -16.89 9.68
CA THR A 151 -6.65 -18.32 9.84
C THR A 151 -6.53 -18.78 11.29
N PHE A 152 -5.49 -18.35 12.01
CA PHE A 152 -5.30 -18.69 13.42
C PHE A 152 -6.41 -18.08 14.30
N ILE A 153 -6.74 -16.81 14.12
CA ILE A 153 -7.78 -16.13 14.91
C ILE A 153 -9.14 -16.81 14.70
N VAL A 154 -9.48 -17.13 13.45
CA VAL A 154 -10.75 -17.79 13.11
C VAL A 154 -10.80 -19.25 13.59
N SER A 155 -9.67 -19.96 13.68
CA SER A 155 -9.67 -21.34 14.20
C SER A 155 -9.84 -21.42 15.72
N PHE A 156 -9.54 -20.33 16.44
CA PHE A 156 -9.69 -20.26 17.89
C PHE A 156 -11.09 -19.76 18.34
N PHE A 157 -11.95 -19.35 17.41
CA PHE A 157 -13.29 -18.82 17.66
C PHE A 157 -14.36 -19.70 17.01
#